data_AF-A0A222X8D2-F1
#
_entry.id   AF-A0A222X8D2-F1
#
_cell.length_a   1.000
_cell.length_b   1.000
_cell.length_c   1.000
_cell.angle_alpha   90.00
_cell.angle_beta   90.00
_cell.angle_gamma   90.00
#
_symmetry.space_group_name_H-M   'P 1'
#
loop_
_entity.id
_entity.type
_entity.pdbx_description
1 polymer ?
#
loop_
_entity_poly.entity_id
_entity_poly.type
_entity_poly.pdbx_seq_one_letter_code
_entity_poly.pdbx_strand_id
1 'polypeptide(L)'
;MRRERRWRCSRSRASTGSSTWADARPPTLRYHPAVVAQKAATLGVLSQGRFLLNLGAGENLDEHVVGQRWPAVGERHDMLEEAVTVIRALLTGERTTWEGAHFRVDSARVWDVPDQPVQIGVAVSGDQSVSRFAPLADHLVAVEPSAELVAGWAQARPAGFTDVAVVQVGDEGQQRFLDEAAGLLLERLRAAAP
;
A
#
# COMPACT_ATOMS: atom_id res chain seq x y z
N MET A 1 -1.65 32.84 31.76
CA MET A 1 -0.80 33.17 30.59
C MET A 1 -0.02 31.93 30.14
N ARG A 2 -0.52 31.21 29.13
CA ARG A 2 0.29 30.29 28.31
C ARG A 2 -0.11 30.59 26.86
N ARG A 3 0.84 31.13 26.11
CA ARG A 3 0.65 31.64 24.75
C ARG A 3 0.40 30.48 23.78
N GLU A 4 -0.49 30.76 22.84
CA GLU A 4 -0.84 29.98 21.66
C GLU A 4 0.39 29.58 20.83
N ARG A 5 0.34 28.40 20.21
CA ARG A 5 0.97 28.17 18.90
C ARG A 5 -0.04 27.49 17.99
N ARG A 6 -0.82 28.33 17.32
CA ARG A 6 -1.65 27.99 16.17
C ARG A 6 -0.70 27.82 14.96
N TRP A 7 -0.36 26.59 14.60
CA TRP A 7 0.26 26.32 13.30
C TRP A 7 -0.83 26.32 12.24
N ARG A 8 -0.91 27.43 11.50
CA ARG A 8 -1.75 27.56 10.31
C ARG A 8 -0.84 27.30 9.12
N CYS A 9 -0.84 26.08 8.57
CA CYS A 9 -0.20 25.82 7.29
C CYS A 9 -1.17 26.26 6.18
N SER A 10 -0.81 27.34 5.48
CA SER A 10 -1.52 27.81 4.30
C SER A 10 -1.42 26.77 3.19
N ARG A 11 -2.57 26.20 2.78
CA ARG A 11 -2.66 25.37 1.57
C ARG A 11 -2.57 26.25 0.33
N SER A 12 -1.40 26.31 -0.29
CA SER A 12 -1.30 26.59 -1.72
C SER A 12 -1.22 25.25 -2.44
N ARG A 13 -2.26 24.90 -3.23
CA ARG A 13 -2.11 23.90 -4.29
C ARG A 13 -1.08 24.46 -5.26
N ALA A 14 0.14 23.94 -5.18
CA ALA A 14 1.15 24.13 -6.19
C ALA A 14 1.46 22.75 -6.77
N SER A 15 0.99 22.55 -7.99
CA SER A 15 1.44 21.54 -8.92
C SER A 15 2.96 21.66 -9.11
N THR A 16 3.74 20.69 -8.61
CA THR A 16 5.15 20.48 -9.01
C THR A 16 5.66 19.15 -8.41
N GLY A 17 5.93 18.17 -9.27
CA GLY A 17 6.81 17.01 -8.99
C GLY A 17 6.11 15.72 -8.55
N SER A 18 5.41 15.03 -9.46
CA SER A 18 4.74 13.73 -9.24
C SER A 18 5.73 12.57 -9.06
N SER A 19 6.43 12.52 -7.93
CA SER A 19 7.09 11.30 -7.47
C SER A 19 6.31 10.74 -6.29
N THR A 20 5.38 9.83 -6.60
CA THR A 20 4.70 9.00 -5.60
C THR A 20 5.67 7.90 -5.19
N TRP A 21 5.95 7.79 -3.89
CA TRP A 21 6.85 6.77 -3.34
C TRP A 21 6.04 5.56 -2.95
N ALA A 22 6.34 4.40 -3.53
CA ALA A 22 5.65 3.14 -3.29
C ALA A 22 6.56 2.15 -2.56
N ASP A 23 6.14 1.64 -1.39
CA ASP A 23 6.74 0.46 -0.74
C ASP A 23 5.78 -0.72 -0.90
N ALA A 24 6.26 -1.83 -1.46
CA ALA A 24 5.46 -3.04 -1.67
C ALA A 24 5.83 -4.08 -0.62
N ARG A 25 4.93 -4.30 0.35
CA ARG A 25 5.21 -5.16 1.50
C ARG A 25 4.05 -6.11 1.77
N PRO A 26 4.30 -7.41 1.89
CA PRO A 26 3.38 -8.31 2.56
C PRO A 26 3.43 -8.11 4.08
N PRO A 27 2.31 -7.70 4.71
CA PRO A 27 2.23 -7.45 6.15
C PRO A 27 1.85 -8.70 6.95
N THR A 28 2.13 -9.90 6.40
CA THR A 28 1.50 -11.14 6.86
C THR A 28 2.43 -12.09 7.60
N LEU A 29 3.67 -12.27 7.11
CA LEU A 29 4.61 -13.24 7.68
C LEU A 29 5.86 -12.56 8.26
N ARG A 30 6.62 -11.83 7.43
CA ARG A 30 7.86 -11.16 7.88
C ARG A 30 7.66 -9.93 8.76
N TYR A 31 6.54 -9.24 8.62
CA TYR A 31 6.30 -7.97 9.30
C TYR A 31 4.91 -7.94 9.90
N HIS A 32 4.82 -7.62 11.19
CA HIS A 32 3.55 -7.38 11.85
C HIS A 32 2.88 -6.10 11.30
N PRO A 33 1.55 -6.07 11.08
CA PRO A 33 0.84 -4.91 10.51
C PRO A 33 1.07 -3.61 11.29
N ALA A 34 1.19 -3.69 12.62
CA ALA A 34 1.51 -2.51 13.44
C ALA A 34 2.86 -1.86 13.09
N VAL A 35 3.87 -2.67 12.76
CA VAL A 35 5.19 -2.18 12.35
C VAL A 35 5.09 -1.52 10.96
N VAL A 36 4.33 -2.12 10.05
CA VAL A 36 4.08 -1.57 8.71
C VAL A 36 3.34 -0.23 8.81
N ALA A 37 2.31 -0.14 9.65
CA ALA A 37 1.55 1.10 9.86
C ALA A 37 2.45 2.24 10.37
N GLN A 38 3.33 1.97 11.35
CA GLN A 38 4.26 2.98 11.86
C GLN A 38 5.24 3.47 10.78
N LYS A 39 5.79 2.55 9.98
CA LYS A 39 6.68 2.89 8.86
C LYS A 39 5.94 3.74 7.82
N ALA A 40 4.73 3.33 7.45
CA ALA A 40 3.90 4.02 6.48
C ALA A 40 3.53 5.44 6.96
N ALA A 41 3.19 5.61 8.23
CA ALA A 41 2.91 6.92 8.81
C ALA A 41 4.14 7.84 8.76
N THR A 42 5.31 7.32 9.14
CA THR A 42 6.57 8.08 9.09
C THR A 42 6.90 8.51 7.66
N LEU A 43 6.80 7.59 6.68
CA LEU A 43 7.02 7.90 5.27
C LEU A 43 5.96 8.86 4.72
N GLY A 44 4.71 8.76 5.18
CA GLY A 44 3.64 9.69 4.85
C GLY A 44 3.93 11.12 5.31
N VAL A 45 4.41 11.28 6.55
CA VAL A 45 4.83 12.58 7.09
C VAL A 45 6.03 13.15 6.31
N LEU A 46 7.08 12.33 6.09
CA LEU A 46 8.29 12.77 5.39
C LEU A 46 8.05 13.11 3.92
N SER A 47 7.18 12.35 3.25
CA SER A 47 6.82 12.57 1.85
C SER A 47 5.81 13.69 1.64
N GLN A 48 5.26 14.25 2.72
CA GLN A 48 4.19 15.26 2.69
C GLN A 48 2.93 14.78 1.94
N GLY A 49 2.54 13.52 2.19
CA GLY A 49 1.35 12.92 1.58
C GLY A 49 1.57 12.36 0.16
N ARG A 50 2.82 12.22 -0.29
CA ARG A 50 3.18 11.62 -1.59
C ARG A 50 3.53 10.13 -1.49
N PHE A 51 3.40 9.53 -0.30
CA PHE A 51 3.69 8.12 -0.09
C PHE A 51 2.42 7.28 -0.29
N LEU A 52 2.58 6.20 -1.07
CA LEU A 52 1.59 5.16 -1.32
C LEU A 52 2.09 3.86 -0.69
N LEU A 53 1.29 3.27 0.20
CA LEU A 53 1.59 1.96 0.77
C LEU A 53 0.99 0.87 -0.13
N ASN A 54 1.82 0.08 -0.80
CA ASN A 54 1.37 -1.07 -1.58
C ASN A 54 1.46 -2.34 -0.75
N LEU A 55 0.37 -3.09 -0.69
CA LEU A 55 0.26 -4.33 0.07
C LEU A 55 -0.08 -5.49 -0.85
N GLY A 56 0.39 -6.68 -0.51
CA GLY A 56 0.10 -7.91 -1.24
C GLY A 56 0.07 -9.10 -0.29
N ALA A 57 -0.47 -10.22 -0.77
CA ALA A 57 -0.63 -11.43 0.03
C ALA A 57 0.72 -12.14 0.31
N GLY A 58 1.78 -11.72 -0.41
CA GLY A 58 3.14 -12.23 -0.31
C GLY A 58 3.42 -13.36 -1.29
N GLU A 59 4.70 -13.49 -1.62
CA GLU A 59 5.26 -14.53 -2.49
C GLU A 59 6.14 -15.49 -1.70
N ASN A 60 6.05 -16.80 -2.02
CA ASN A 60 6.79 -17.82 -1.27
C ASN A 60 8.30 -17.58 -1.35
N LEU A 61 8.77 -17.16 -2.53
CA LEU A 61 10.17 -16.92 -2.82
C LEU A 61 10.83 -15.97 -1.80
N ASP A 62 10.09 -15.00 -1.29
CA ASP A 62 10.65 -14.03 -0.35
C ASP A 62 10.30 -14.34 1.11
N GLU A 63 9.13 -14.94 1.37
CA GLU A 63 8.61 -15.13 2.72
C GLU A 63 9.12 -16.40 3.40
N HIS A 64 9.51 -17.43 2.64
CA HIS A 64 9.96 -18.70 3.21
C HIS A 64 11.20 -18.55 4.11
N VAL A 65 11.97 -17.45 3.95
CA VAL A 65 13.23 -17.19 4.65
C VAL A 65 13.08 -17.06 6.17
N VAL A 66 11.89 -16.76 6.69
CA VAL A 66 11.63 -16.72 8.14
C VAL A 66 11.18 -18.06 8.72
N GLY A 67 11.25 -19.14 7.93
CA GLY A 67 11.15 -20.52 8.42
C GLY A 67 9.76 -20.99 8.84
N GLN A 68 8.71 -20.20 8.59
CA GLN A 68 7.33 -20.60 8.87
C GLN A 68 6.70 -21.33 7.67
N ARG A 69 5.70 -22.17 7.96
CA ARG A 69 4.88 -22.84 6.95
C ARG A 69 4.31 -21.79 5.99
N TRP A 70 4.41 -22.06 4.69
CA TRP A 70 3.74 -21.24 3.68
C TRP A 70 2.21 -21.46 3.73
N PRO A 71 1.41 -20.44 4.08
CA PRO A 71 -0.04 -20.58 4.18
C PRO A 71 -0.69 -20.77 2.81
N ALA A 72 -1.87 -21.39 2.77
CA ALA A 72 -2.64 -21.52 1.53
C ALA A 72 -3.12 -20.14 1.05
N VAL A 73 -3.41 -20.00 -0.26
CA VAL A 73 -3.79 -18.70 -0.84
C VAL A 73 -4.99 -18.05 -0.16
N GLY A 74 -6.02 -18.83 0.21
CA GLY A 74 -7.18 -18.32 0.94
C GLY A 74 -6.80 -17.73 2.29
N GLU A 75 -5.99 -18.45 3.07
CA GLU A 75 -5.48 -18.00 4.36
C GLU A 75 -4.62 -16.73 4.20
N ARG A 76 -3.77 -16.64 3.17
CA ARG A 76 -2.99 -15.41 2.90
C ARG A 76 -3.89 -14.22 2.57
N HIS A 77 -5.00 -14.43 1.85
CA HIS A 77 -5.98 -13.37 1.61
C HIS A 77 -6.72 -12.96 2.89
N ASP A 78 -7.06 -13.91 3.76
CA ASP A 78 -7.67 -13.63 5.08
C ASP A 78 -6.71 -12.80 5.94
N MET A 79 -5.44 -13.20 6.00
CA MET A 79 -4.38 -12.45 6.66
C MET A 79 -4.22 -11.04 6.07
N LEU A 80 -4.18 -10.90 4.74
CA LEU A 80 -4.03 -9.59 4.11
C LEU A 80 -5.20 -8.66 4.42
N GLU A 81 -6.45 -9.17 4.36
CA GLU A 81 -7.65 -8.40 4.68
C GLU A 81 -7.60 -7.87 6.12
N GLU A 82 -7.26 -8.74 7.06
CA GLU A 82 -7.13 -8.39 8.47
C GLU A 82 -6.01 -7.35 8.66
N ALA A 83 -4.86 -7.57 8.03
CA ALA A 83 -3.71 -6.67 8.12
C ALA A 83 -4.02 -5.27 7.56
N VAL A 84 -4.68 -5.16 6.40
CA VAL A 84 -5.11 -3.87 5.82
C VAL A 84 -6.02 -3.13 6.79
N THR A 85 -6.96 -3.85 7.41
CA THR A 85 -7.90 -3.27 8.38
C THR A 85 -7.19 -2.74 9.62
N VAL A 86 -6.26 -3.53 10.19
CA VAL A 86 -5.43 -3.12 11.33
C VAL A 86 -4.56 -1.91 10.98
N ILE A 87 -3.92 -1.91 9.81
CA ILE A 87 -3.08 -0.81 9.34
C ILE A 87 -3.91 0.47 9.21
N ARG A 88 -5.08 0.42 8.56
CA ARG A 88 -5.99 1.56 8.45
C ARG A 88 -6.40 2.10 9.82
N ALA A 89 -6.77 1.23 10.75
CA ALA A 89 -7.15 1.64 12.11
C ALA A 89 -6.00 2.37 12.82
N LEU A 90 -4.78 1.84 12.75
CA LEU A 90 -3.61 2.48 13.36
C LEU A 90 -3.22 3.81 12.69
N LEU A 91 -3.43 3.93 11.38
CA LEU A 91 -3.16 5.16 10.62
C LEU A 91 -4.14 6.30 10.91
N THR A 92 -5.24 6.05 11.63
CA THR A 92 -6.08 7.12 12.18
C THR A 92 -5.38 7.92 13.28
N GLY A 93 -4.33 7.34 13.90
CA GLY A 93 -3.66 7.91 15.05
C GLY A 93 -4.44 7.76 16.36
N GLU A 94 -5.58 7.07 16.35
CA GLU A 94 -6.32 6.69 17.55
C GLU A 94 -5.65 5.50 18.26
N ARG A 95 -6.02 5.27 19.52
CA ARG A 95 -5.60 4.07 20.23
C ARG A 95 -6.41 2.89 19.71
N THR A 96 -5.73 1.86 19.24
CA THR A 96 -6.35 0.67 18.65
C THR A 96 -5.98 -0.57 19.45
N THR A 97 -7.00 -1.35 19.80
CA THR A 97 -6.87 -2.74 20.26
C THR A 97 -7.56 -3.62 19.22
N TRP A 98 -6.91 -4.70 18.84
CA TRP A 98 -7.38 -5.64 17.82
C TRP A 98 -7.10 -7.07 18.27
N GLU A 99 -8.13 -7.90 18.19
CA GLU A 99 -8.06 -9.34 18.46
C GLU A 99 -8.71 -10.07 17.29
N GLY A 100 -7.93 -10.31 16.24
CA GLY A 100 -8.40 -11.02 15.06
C GLY A 100 -7.91 -12.46 15.00
N ALA A 101 -8.16 -13.11 13.86
CA ALA A 101 -7.77 -14.50 13.66
C ALA A 101 -6.26 -14.64 13.44
N HIS A 102 -5.62 -13.63 12.85
CA HIS A 102 -4.22 -13.67 12.45
C HIS A 102 -3.34 -12.70 13.23
N PHE A 103 -3.85 -11.54 13.65
CA PHE A 103 -3.07 -10.52 14.34
C PHE A 103 -3.70 -10.12 15.66
N ARG A 104 -2.82 -9.71 16.58
CA ARG A 104 -3.20 -9.13 17.86
C ARG A 104 -2.46 -7.81 18.04
N VAL A 105 -3.22 -6.76 18.33
CA VAL A 105 -2.69 -5.45 18.69
C VAL A 105 -3.28 -5.09 20.04
N ASP A 106 -2.43 -4.84 21.03
CA ASP A 106 -2.90 -4.41 22.35
C ASP A 106 -2.60 -2.93 22.57
N SER A 107 -3.67 -2.13 22.63
CA SER A 107 -3.64 -0.74 23.07
C SER A 107 -2.58 0.13 22.36
N ALA A 108 -2.30 -0.17 21.09
CA ALA A 108 -1.26 0.50 20.32
C ALA A 108 -1.75 1.82 19.74
N ARG A 109 -0.80 2.73 19.47
CA ARG A 109 -1.08 4.02 18.84
C ARG A 109 0.11 4.44 17.97
N VAL A 110 -0.17 4.90 16.75
CA VAL A 110 0.80 5.63 15.94
C VAL A 110 0.64 7.11 16.24
N TRP A 111 1.68 7.76 16.76
CA TRP A 111 1.61 9.12 17.27
C TRP A 111 1.65 10.18 16.17
N ASP A 112 2.58 10.02 15.24
CA ASP A 112 2.78 10.94 14.13
C ASP A 112 2.15 10.33 12.87
N VAL A 113 0.92 10.75 12.58
CA VAL A 113 0.21 10.41 11.34
C VAL A 113 0.15 11.64 10.43
N PRO A 114 0.27 11.48 9.10
CA PRO A 114 0.19 12.62 8.18
C PRO A 114 -1.21 13.25 8.17
N ASP A 115 -1.27 14.55 7.89
CA ASP A 115 -2.54 15.31 7.76
C ASP A 115 -3.46 14.75 6.67
N GLN A 116 -2.87 14.15 5.63
CA GLN A 116 -3.60 13.45 4.58
C GLN A 116 -3.49 11.95 4.82
N PRO A 117 -4.59 11.18 4.71
CA PRO A 117 -4.55 9.74 4.87
C PRO A 117 -3.52 9.10 3.94
N VAL A 118 -2.69 8.20 4.48
CA VAL A 118 -1.79 7.38 3.67
C VAL A 118 -2.65 6.57 2.70
N GLN A 119 -2.36 6.72 1.41
CA GLN A 119 -3.03 5.98 0.36
C GLN A 119 -2.57 4.52 0.42
N ILE A 120 -3.49 3.58 0.24
CA ILE A 120 -3.19 2.15 0.22
C ILE A 120 -3.54 1.55 -1.14
N GLY A 121 -2.55 0.98 -1.80
CA GLY A 121 -2.74 0.11 -2.96
C GLY A 121 -2.70 -1.36 -2.55
N VAL A 122 -3.50 -2.19 -3.20
CA VAL A 122 -3.46 -3.65 -2.99
C VAL A 122 -3.23 -4.38 -4.30
N ALA A 123 -2.26 -5.30 -4.27
CA ALA A 123 -2.01 -6.22 -5.36
C ALA A 123 -3.14 -7.25 -5.45
N VAL A 124 -3.77 -7.33 -6.61
CA VAL A 124 -4.87 -8.27 -6.88
C VAL A 124 -4.60 -9.09 -8.13
N SER A 125 -5.10 -10.31 -8.11
CA SER A 125 -5.08 -11.25 -9.23
C SER A 125 -6.45 -11.95 -9.30
N GLY A 126 -7.20 -11.71 -10.37
CA GLY A 126 -8.53 -12.27 -10.61
C GLY A 126 -9.66 -11.65 -9.76
N ASP A 127 -10.90 -11.98 -10.14
CA ASP A 127 -12.13 -11.34 -9.62
C ASP A 127 -12.34 -11.51 -8.11
N GLN A 128 -11.92 -12.64 -7.55
CA GLN A 128 -12.07 -12.90 -6.12
C GLN A 128 -11.25 -11.92 -5.28
N SER A 129 -10.02 -11.61 -5.70
CA SER A 129 -9.18 -10.65 -4.96
C SER A 129 -9.65 -9.22 -5.19
N VAL A 130 -10.13 -8.88 -6.39
CA VAL A 130 -10.74 -7.58 -6.68
C VAL A 130 -11.95 -7.31 -5.78
N SER A 131 -12.92 -8.22 -5.76
CA SER A 131 -14.13 -8.08 -4.93
C SER A 131 -13.83 -7.95 -3.44
N ARG A 132 -12.77 -8.63 -2.98
CA ARG A 132 -12.34 -8.63 -1.59
C ARG A 132 -11.61 -7.35 -1.18
N PHE A 133 -10.68 -6.87 -2.00
CA PHE A 133 -9.77 -5.79 -1.61
C PHE A 133 -10.16 -4.40 -2.11
N ALA A 134 -10.94 -4.29 -3.18
CA ALA A 134 -11.42 -2.99 -3.66
C ALA A 134 -12.14 -2.17 -2.57
N PRO A 135 -12.98 -2.76 -1.70
CA PRO A 135 -13.62 -2.01 -0.61
C PRO A 135 -12.66 -1.47 0.47
N LEU A 136 -11.43 -1.98 0.56
CA LEU A 136 -10.48 -1.68 1.64
C LEU A 136 -9.31 -0.78 1.19
N ALA A 137 -9.02 -0.79 -0.10
CA ALA A 137 -7.92 -0.05 -0.69
C ALA A 137 -8.39 1.15 -1.51
N ASP A 138 -7.45 2.04 -1.80
CA ASP A 138 -7.62 3.24 -2.61
C ASP A 138 -7.19 2.97 -4.06
N HIS A 139 -6.15 2.12 -4.25
CA HIS A 139 -5.53 1.88 -5.55
C HIS A 139 -5.47 0.39 -5.90
N LEU A 140 -5.66 0.12 -7.19
CA LEU A 140 -5.40 -1.19 -7.79
C LEU A 140 -3.91 -1.31 -8.09
N VAL A 141 -3.29 -2.40 -7.63
CA VAL A 141 -1.97 -2.81 -8.13
C VAL A 141 -2.16 -4.12 -8.91
N ALA A 142 -1.78 -4.11 -10.17
CA ALA A 142 -1.78 -5.29 -11.02
C ALA A 142 -0.37 -5.49 -11.59
N VAL A 143 0.09 -6.73 -11.64
CA VAL A 143 1.38 -7.10 -12.24
C VAL A 143 1.29 -7.36 -13.74
N GLU A 144 0.07 -7.38 -14.28
CA GLU A 144 -0.22 -7.56 -15.71
C GLU A 144 -1.24 -6.51 -16.20
N PRO A 145 -1.17 -6.10 -17.48
CA PRO A 145 -2.10 -5.14 -18.07
C PRO A 145 -3.45 -5.80 -18.43
N SER A 146 -4.21 -6.23 -17.42
CA SER A 146 -5.52 -6.85 -17.62
C SER A 146 -6.66 -5.82 -17.59
N ALA A 147 -7.33 -5.63 -18.74
CA ALA A 147 -8.50 -4.76 -18.85
C ALA A 147 -9.68 -5.25 -17.98
N GLU A 148 -9.79 -6.57 -17.76
CA GLU A 148 -10.82 -7.17 -16.93
C GLU A 148 -10.64 -6.79 -15.46
N LEU A 149 -9.41 -6.84 -14.94
CA LEU A 149 -9.11 -6.42 -13.57
C LEU A 149 -9.40 -4.94 -13.35
N VAL A 150 -9.05 -4.10 -14.34
CA VAL A 150 -9.34 -2.66 -14.30
C VAL A 150 -10.84 -2.42 -14.27
N ALA A 151 -11.61 -3.12 -15.12
CA ALA A 151 -13.07 -2.99 -15.16
C ALA A 151 -13.73 -3.47 -13.87
N GLY A 152 -13.33 -4.62 -13.33
CA GLY A 152 -13.85 -5.16 -12.07
C GLY A 152 -13.55 -4.23 -10.89
N TRP A 153 -12.33 -3.67 -10.82
CA TRP A 153 -11.97 -2.69 -9.79
C TRP A 153 -12.81 -1.43 -9.91
N ALA A 154 -12.95 -0.86 -11.11
CA ALA A 154 -13.71 0.37 -11.34
C ALA A 154 -15.20 0.23 -10.97
N GLN A 155 -15.78 -0.97 -11.14
CA GLN A 155 -17.14 -1.28 -10.69
C GLN A 155 -17.25 -1.29 -9.17
N ALA A 156 -16.29 -1.91 -8.48
CA ALA A 156 -16.27 -1.99 -7.02
C ALA A 156 -15.87 -0.66 -6.34
N ARG A 157 -15.06 0.15 -7.03
CA ARG A 157 -14.54 1.44 -6.59
C ARG A 157 -14.50 2.41 -7.77
N PRO A 158 -15.49 3.31 -7.91
CA PRO A 158 -15.46 4.39 -8.88
C PRO A 158 -14.48 5.48 -8.40
N ALA A 159 -13.18 5.20 -8.48
CA ALA A 159 -12.11 6.17 -8.32
C ALA A 159 -11.45 6.38 -9.69
N GLY A 160 -11.25 7.64 -10.10
CA GLY A 160 -10.47 7.93 -11.30
C GLY A 160 -9.04 7.45 -11.08
N PHE A 161 -8.52 6.61 -11.98
CA PHE A 161 -7.12 6.22 -11.95
C PHE A 161 -6.26 7.46 -12.19
N THR A 162 -5.53 7.93 -11.18
CA THR A 162 -4.60 9.08 -11.32
C THR A 162 -3.14 8.67 -11.32
N ASP A 163 -2.81 7.46 -10.86
CA ASP A 163 -1.42 7.09 -10.55
C ASP A 163 -1.11 5.66 -11.01
N VAL A 164 0.02 5.50 -11.72
CA VAL A 164 0.60 4.20 -12.06
C VAL A 164 1.62 3.86 -10.98
N ALA A 165 1.36 2.83 -10.18
CA ALA A 165 2.32 2.28 -9.24
C ALA A 165 3.11 1.15 -9.92
N VAL A 166 4.42 1.33 -10.06
CA VAL A 166 5.32 0.27 -10.51
C VAL A 166 5.69 -0.54 -9.27
N VAL A 167 5.19 -1.76 -9.17
CA VAL A 167 5.55 -2.70 -8.11
C VAL A 167 6.48 -3.75 -8.72
N GLN A 168 7.77 -3.65 -8.38
CA GLN A 168 8.75 -4.65 -8.77
C GLN A 168 8.67 -5.83 -7.79
N VAL A 169 8.17 -6.96 -8.26
CA VAL A 169 8.36 -8.26 -7.62
C VAL A 169 9.62 -8.87 -8.25
N GLY A 170 10.65 -9.13 -7.44
CA GLY A 170 11.91 -9.71 -7.91
C GLY A 170 11.80 -11.23 -7.96
N ASP A 171 11.59 -11.78 -9.15
CA ASP A 171 11.68 -13.22 -9.40
C ASP A 171 12.60 -13.50 -10.61
N GLU A 172 12.61 -14.74 -11.11
CA GLU A 172 13.39 -15.11 -12.31
C GLU A 172 13.04 -14.25 -13.55
N GLY A 173 11.87 -13.60 -13.57
CA GLY A 173 11.41 -12.68 -14.60
C GLY A 173 11.96 -11.26 -14.49
N GLN A 174 12.66 -10.90 -13.40
CA GLN A 174 13.18 -9.55 -13.19
C GLN A 174 14.07 -9.07 -14.35
N GLN A 175 14.96 -9.93 -14.86
CA GLN A 175 15.85 -9.53 -15.95
C GLN A 175 15.07 -9.27 -17.24
N ARG A 176 14.05 -10.08 -17.54
CA ARG A 176 13.17 -9.87 -18.70
C ARG A 176 12.42 -8.54 -18.60
N PHE A 177 11.90 -8.19 -17.41
CA PHE A 177 11.26 -6.89 -17.20
C PHE A 177 12.23 -5.73 -17.48
N LEU A 178 13.47 -5.82 -16.98
CA LEU A 178 14.50 -4.81 -17.21
C LEU A 178 14.84 -4.67 -18.70
N ASP A 179 14.90 -5.79 -19.41
CA ASP A 179 15.29 -5.82 -20.82
C ASP A 179 14.14 -5.38 -21.75
N GLU A 180 12.89 -5.71 -21.44
CA GLU A 180 11.75 -5.56 -22.35
C GLU A 180 10.81 -4.39 -22.00
N ALA A 181 10.58 -4.14 -20.71
CA ALA A 181 9.56 -3.19 -20.26
C ALA A 181 10.14 -1.92 -19.63
N ALA A 182 11.29 -2.01 -18.95
CA ALA A 182 11.84 -0.90 -18.20
C ALA A 182 12.21 0.30 -19.08
N GLY A 183 12.71 0.07 -20.31
CA GLY A 183 13.04 1.16 -21.24
C GLY A 183 11.84 2.05 -21.56
N LEU A 184 10.76 1.44 -22.07
CA LEU A 184 9.52 2.14 -22.41
C LEU A 184 8.88 2.80 -21.18
N LEU A 185 8.89 2.10 -20.05
CA LEU A 185 8.35 2.61 -18.79
C LEU A 185 9.12 3.83 -18.29
N LEU A 186 10.46 3.78 -18.29
CA LEU A 186 11.32 4.89 -17.89
C LEU A 186 11.15 6.10 -18.80
N GLU A 187 11.00 5.90 -20.11
CA GLU A 187 10.70 6.99 -21.04
C GLU A 187 9.38 7.70 -20.69
N ARG A 188 8.32 6.92 -20.43
CA ARG A 188 7.01 7.46 -20.06
C ARG A 188 7.04 8.17 -18.70
N LEU A 189 7.73 7.59 -17.73
CA LEU A 189 7.90 8.20 -16.40
C LEU A 189 8.69 9.51 -16.47
N ARG A 190 9.77 9.56 -17.27
CA ARG A 190 10.57 10.78 -17.48
C ARG A 190 9.76 11.86 -18.21
N ALA A 191 8.93 11.48 -19.18
CA ALA A 191 8.05 12.42 -19.88
C ALA A 191 6.90 12.96 -19.00
N ALA A 192 6.51 12.21 -17.96
CA ALA A 192 5.49 12.61 -17.00
C ALA A 192 6.05 13.38 -15.79
N ALA A 193 7.36 13.34 -15.56
CA ALA A 193 8.03 14.15 -14.56
C ALA A 193 8.13 15.62 -15.04
N PRO A 194 7.78 16.60 -14.19
CA PRO A 194 7.78 18.02 -14.57
C PRO A 194 9.17 18.63 -14.71
#